data_AF-A0A822GUH6-F1
#
_entry.id   AF-A0A822GUH6-F1
#
_cell.length_a   1.000
_cell.length_b   1.000
_cell.length_c   1.000
_cell.angle_alpha   90.00
_cell.angle_beta   90.00
_cell.angle_gamma   90.00
#
_symmetry.space_group_name_H-M   'P 1'
#
loop_
_entity.id
_entity.type
_entity.pdbx_description
1 polymer ?
#
loop_
_entity_poly.entity_id
_entity_poly.type
_entity_poly.pdbx_seq_one_letter_code
_entity_poly.pdbx_strand_id
1 'polypeptide(L)'
;EYFIYLNNEINYGHLIDPDNFNISLILPELYEVFNNFKDWKDRYIHPDYYKSLQPNATFQQPCPDVFWFPVVTNEFTQDLIDLMEKFNQWSGSSHADRRLAGGYENVPTDDIHMTQVDYNE
;
A
#
# COMPACT_ATOMS: atom_id res chain seq x y z
N GLU A 1 -25.18 1.75 44.46
CA GLU A 1 -24.15 2.16 43.49
C GLU A 1 -23.88 1.00 42.56
N TYR A 2 -23.67 1.29 41.27
CA TYR A 2 -23.23 0.30 40.30
C TYR A 2 -21.77 0.61 39.96
N PHE A 3 -20.90 -0.38 40.10
CA PHE A 3 -19.48 -0.26 39.77
C PHE A 3 -19.21 -0.93 38.43
N ILE A 4 -18.44 -0.25 37.58
CA ILE A 4 -17.91 -0.79 36.32
C ILE A 4 -16.40 -0.91 36.48
N TYR A 5 -15.87 -2.12 36.26
CA TYR A 5 -14.45 -2.42 36.36
C TYR A 5 -13.85 -2.57 34.96
N LEU A 6 -12.61 -2.12 34.79
CA LEU A 6 -11.82 -2.28 33.57
C LEU A 6 -10.54 -3.06 33.91
N ASN A 7 -10.20 -4.07 33.10
CA ASN A 7 -8.98 -4.86 33.24
C ASN A 7 -8.02 -4.54 32.08
N ASN A 8 -6.78 -4.18 32.42
CA ASN A 8 -5.68 -3.91 31.50
C ASN A 8 -4.39 -4.67 31.87
N GLU A 9 -4.50 -5.75 32.66
CA GLU A 9 -3.35 -6.55 33.12
C GLU A 9 -2.65 -7.31 31.99
N ILE A 10 -3.34 -7.53 30.87
CA ILE A 10 -2.80 -8.13 29.66
C ILE A 10 -3.15 -7.27 28.44
N ASN A 11 -2.42 -7.49 27.35
CA ASN A 11 -2.76 -6.87 26.07
C ASN A 11 -3.97 -7.60 25.45
N TYR A 12 -5.09 -6.89 25.33
CA TYR A 12 -6.31 -7.38 24.69
C TYR A 12 -6.42 -7.02 23.20
N GLY A 13 -5.63 -6.06 22.71
CA GLY A 13 -5.68 -5.58 21.33
C GLY A 13 -5.52 -4.06 21.24
N HIS A 14 -6.03 -3.50 20.14
CA HIS A 14 -6.04 -2.07 19.87
C HIS A 14 -7.42 -1.63 19.35
N LEU A 15 -7.65 -0.32 19.32
CA LEU A 15 -8.82 0.29 18.72
C LEU A 15 -8.44 0.85 17.34
N ILE A 16 -9.36 0.75 16.38
CA ILE A 16 -9.22 1.37 15.06
C ILE A 16 -9.84 2.76 15.07
N ASP A 17 -9.39 3.63 14.17
CA ASP A 17 -9.99 4.94 13.87
C ASP A 17 -11.02 4.78 12.73
N PRO A 18 -12.33 4.91 13.00
CA PRO A 18 -13.37 4.81 11.97
C PRO A 18 -13.75 6.17 11.37
N ASP A 19 -13.25 7.30 11.88
CA ASP A 19 -13.86 8.62 11.64
C ASP A 19 -13.76 9.06 10.17
N ASN A 20 -12.68 8.66 9.49
CA ASN A 20 -12.38 9.04 8.10
C ASN A 20 -12.41 7.86 7.11
N PHE A 21 -12.98 6.71 7.49
CA PHE A 21 -13.01 5.52 6.64
C PHE A 21 -13.93 5.71 5.42
N ASN A 22 -13.37 5.78 4.22
CA ASN A 22 -14.13 6.07 3.00
C ASN A 22 -14.65 4.78 2.32
N ILE A 23 -15.87 4.38 2.68
CA ILE A 23 -16.55 3.22 2.10
C ILE A 23 -16.94 3.36 0.61
N SER A 24 -16.79 4.55 0.02
CA SER A 24 -17.12 4.78 -1.39
C SER A 24 -15.97 4.36 -2.31
N LEU A 25 -14.77 4.13 -1.77
CA LEU A 25 -13.62 3.63 -2.51
C LEU A 25 -13.83 2.16 -2.88
N ILE A 26 -13.19 1.75 -3.97
CA ILE A 26 -13.27 0.37 -4.48
C ILE A 26 -12.61 -0.63 -3.52
N LEU A 27 -11.49 -0.21 -2.92
CA LEU A 27 -10.72 -0.95 -1.92
C LEU A 27 -10.31 0.04 -0.82
N PRO A 28 -11.22 0.39 0.10
CA PRO A 28 -10.96 1.41 1.13
C PRO A 28 -9.72 1.11 1.97
N GLU A 29 -9.48 -0.15 2.29
CA GLU A 29 -8.40 -0.57 3.18
C GLU A 29 -7.00 -0.27 2.64
N LEU A 30 -6.82 -0.15 1.31
CA LEU A 30 -5.54 0.28 0.74
C LEU A 30 -5.16 1.69 1.23
N TYR A 31 -6.13 2.56 1.47
CA TYR A 31 -5.93 3.97 1.81
C TYR A 31 -5.80 4.22 3.32
N GLU A 32 -5.86 3.16 4.13
CA GLU A 32 -5.84 3.25 5.60
C GLU A 32 -4.44 3.31 6.22
N VAL A 33 -3.40 3.53 5.41
CA VAL A 33 -1.99 3.55 5.86
C VAL A 33 -1.75 4.59 6.96
N PHE A 34 -2.47 5.72 6.97
CA PHE A 34 -2.30 6.78 7.98
C PHE A 34 -3.23 6.62 9.19
N ASN A 35 -4.50 6.30 8.98
CA ASN A 35 -5.50 6.23 10.05
C ASN A 35 -5.34 4.94 10.87
N ASN A 36 -5.10 3.81 10.19
CA ASN A 36 -5.05 2.48 10.79
C ASN A 36 -3.76 1.74 10.39
N PHE A 37 -2.62 2.41 10.52
CA PHE A 37 -1.30 1.90 10.10
C PHE A 37 -0.99 0.50 10.63
N LYS A 38 -1.38 0.18 11.87
CA LYS A 38 -1.09 -1.12 12.47
C LYS A 38 -1.74 -2.26 11.65
N ASP A 39 -3.04 -2.15 11.40
CA ASP A 39 -3.81 -3.13 10.64
C ASP A 39 -3.37 -3.16 9.18
N TRP A 40 -3.18 -1.99 8.58
CA TRP A 40 -2.67 -1.85 7.21
C TRP A 40 -1.32 -2.56 7.04
N LYS A 41 -0.38 -2.32 7.97
CA LYS A 41 0.95 -2.95 7.96
C LYS A 41 0.86 -4.45 8.16
N ASP A 42 0.05 -4.91 9.12
CA ASP A 42 -0.10 -6.34 9.40
C ASP A 42 -0.74 -7.09 8.21
N ARG A 43 -1.56 -6.42 7.40
CA ARG A 43 -2.19 -6.94 6.18
C ARG A 43 -1.28 -6.89 4.94
N TYR A 44 -0.60 -5.76 4.73
CA TYR A 44 0.01 -5.43 3.44
C TYR A 44 1.54 -5.46 3.39
N ILE A 45 2.23 -5.37 4.54
CA ILE A 45 3.70 -5.48 4.57
C ILE A 45 4.10 -6.93 4.73
N HIS A 46 5.08 -7.36 3.93
CA HIS A 46 5.56 -8.74 3.98
C HIS A 46 6.10 -9.09 5.38
N PRO A 47 5.77 -10.26 5.97
CA PRO A 47 6.22 -10.63 7.32
C PRO A 47 7.74 -10.57 7.52
N ASP A 48 8.49 -10.85 6.45
CA ASP A 48 9.97 -10.82 6.46
C ASP A 48 10.57 -9.45 6.09
N TYR A 49 9.77 -8.44 5.74
CA TYR A 49 10.27 -7.11 5.38
C TYR A 49 11.19 -6.52 6.46
N TYR A 50 10.75 -6.56 7.73
CA TYR A 50 11.54 -6.06 8.85
C TYR A 50 12.79 -6.90 9.14
N LYS A 51 12.82 -8.18 8.74
CA LYS A 51 14.05 -9.00 8.82
C LYS A 51 15.08 -8.49 7.84
N SER A 52 14.66 -8.00 6.67
CA SER A 52 15.53 -7.38 5.67
C SER A 52 16.14 -6.06 6.16
N LEU A 53 15.54 -5.36 7.13
CA LEU A 53 16.07 -4.11 7.67
C LEU A 53 17.08 -4.29 8.82
N GLN A 54 17.32 -5.52 9.26
CA GLN A 54 18.24 -5.78 10.38
C GLN A 54 19.70 -5.51 9.96
N PRO A 55 20.58 -5.04 10.87
CA PRO A 55 21.97 -4.71 10.53
C PRO A 55 22.79 -5.89 9.96
N ASN A 56 22.39 -7.12 10.29
CA ASN A 56 23.01 -8.37 9.84
C ASN A 56 22.24 -9.06 8.70
N ALA A 57 21.25 -8.40 8.10
CA ALA A 57 20.46 -8.96 7.02
C ALA A 57 21.34 -9.16 5.77
N THR A 58 21.25 -10.35 5.17
CA THR A 58 21.91 -10.63 3.90
C THR A 58 20.89 -10.53 2.78
N PHE A 59 21.07 -9.56 1.89
CA PHE A 59 20.23 -9.35 0.72
C PHE A 59 20.67 -10.25 -0.43
N GLN A 60 19.70 -10.72 -1.22
CA GLN A 60 20.02 -11.27 -2.53
C GLN A 60 20.42 -10.11 -3.44
N GLN A 61 21.51 -10.29 -4.18
CA GLN A 61 21.96 -9.35 -5.19
C GLN A 61 22.10 -10.08 -6.52
N PRO A 62 21.03 -10.11 -7.35
CA PRO A 62 21.08 -10.80 -8.65
C PRO A 62 22.12 -10.19 -9.60
N CYS A 63 22.40 -8.88 -9.45
CA CYS A 63 23.40 -8.14 -10.20
C CYS A 63 24.12 -7.14 -9.27
N PRO A 64 25.32 -6.65 -9.66
CA PRO A 64 25.98 -5.57 -8.92
C PRO A 64 25.04 -4.38 -8.72
N ASP A 65 24.97 -3.88 -7.49
CA ASP A 65 24.14 -2.74 -7.08
C ASP A 65 22.61 -2.93 -7.27
N VAL A 66 22.13 -4.18 -7.42
CA VAL A 66 20.71 -4.52 -7.44
C VAL A 66 20.36 -5.33 -6.21
N PHE A 67 19.53 -4.79 -5.33
CA PHE A 67 19.12 -5.43 -4.09
C PHE A 67 17.73 -6.06 -4.23
N TRP A 68 17.57 -7.28 -3.74
CA TRP A 68 16.30 -8.00 -3.76
C TRP A 68 15.92 -8.46 -2.36
N PHE A 69 14.74 -8.01 -1.91
CA PHE A 69 14.16 -8.33 -0.62
C PHE A 69 12.63 -8.20 -0.69
N PRO A 70 11.88 -8.89 0.19
CA PRO A 70 10.42 -8.82 0.19
C PRO A 70 9.94 -7.49 0.79
N VAL A 71 8.87 -6.91 0.22
CA VAL A 71 8.31 -5.61 0.65
C VAL A 71 6.86 -5.75 1.08
N VAL A 72 5.99 -6.20 0.18
CA VAL A 72 4.55 -6.26 0.38
C VAL A 72 4.03 -7.70 0.31
N THR A 73 2.83 -7.94 0.82
CA THR A 73 2.16 -9.25 0.73
C THR A 73 1.57 -9.48 -0.66
N ASN A 74 1.22 -10.74 -0.96
CA ASN A 74 0.45 -11.07 -2.17
C ASN A 74 -0.93 -10.40 -2.15
N GLU A 75 -1.50 -10.19 -0.97
CA GLU A 75 -2.79 -9.50 -0.81
C GLU A 75 -2.70 -8.04 -1.25
N PHE A 76 -1.66 -7.32 -0.82
CA PHE A 76 -1.42 -5.96 -1.32
C PHE A 76 -1.27 -5.92 -2.84
N THR A 77 -0.55 -6.91 -3.39
CA THR A 77 -0.28 -6.97 -4.83
C THR A 77 -1.58 -7.20 -5.61
N GLN A 78 -2.44 -8.11 -5.13
CA GLN A 78 -3.75 -8.37 -5.74
C GLN A 78 -4.67 -7.16 -5.62
N ASP A 79 -4.76 -6.54 -4.45
CA ASP A 79 -5.60 -5.37 -4.23
C ASP A 79 -5.16 -4.19 -5.11
N LEU A 80 -3.85 -3.98 -5.28
CA LEU A 80 -3.34 -2.93 -6.16
C LEU A 80 -3.68 -3.21 -7.64
N ILE A 81 -3.53 -4.47 -8.09
CA ILE A 81 -3.94 -4.87 -9.46
C ILE A 81 -5.44 -4.62 -9.63
N ASP A 82 -6.26 -5.07 -8.69
CA ASP A 82 -7.72 -4.91 -8.73
C ASP A 82 -8.13 -3.44 -8.77
N LEU A 83 -7.45 -2.57 -8.02
CA LEU A 83 -7.67 -1.12 -8.05
C LEU A 83 -7.42 -0.56 -9.45
N MET A 84 -6.27 -0.88 -10.05
CA MET A 84 -5.87 -0.38 -11.36
C MET A 84 -6.78 -0.90 -12.49
N GLU A 85 -7.10 -2.19 -12.46
CA GLU A 85 -8.00 -2.80 -13.45
C GLU A 85 -9.43 -2.28 -13.36
N LYS A 86 -9.91 -1.97 -12.16
CA LYS A 86 -11.25 -1.35 -11.99
C LYS A 86 -11.25 0.13 -12.36
N PHE A 87 -10.13 0.84 -12.18
CA PHE A 87 -9.98 2.21 -12.66
C PHE A 87 -10.01 2.25 -14.20
N ASN A 88 -9.35 1.28 -14.86
CA ASN A 88 -9.43 1.01 -16.30
C ASN A 88 -9.16 2.21 -17.22
N GLN A 89 -8.24 3.10 -16.82
CA GLN A 89 -7.80 4.24 -17.65
C GLN A 89 -6.31 4.14 -17.95
N TRP A 90 -5.89 3.01 -18.50
CA TRP A 90 -4.51 2.75 -18.93
C TRP A 90 -4.04 3.72 -20.03
N SER A 91 -2.73 4.01 -20.07
CA SER A 91 -2.15 5.03 -20.95
C SER A 91 -2.22 4.68 -22.45
N GLY A 92 -2.30 3.39 -22.77
CA GLY A 92 -2.27 2.87 -24.14
C GLY A 92 -0.89 2.84 -24.79
N SER A 93 0.21 2.92 -24.02
CA SER A 93 1.60 2.89 -24.53
C SER A 93 1.93 3.96 -25.58
N SER A 94 1.35 5.15 -25.44
CA SER A 94 1.54 6.27 -26.36
C SER A 94 2.48 7.31 -25.77
N HIS A 95 3.42 7.84 -26.57
CA HIS A 95 4.26 8.97 -26.17
C HIS A 95 3.44 10.23 -25.85
N ALA A 96 2.23 10.35 -26.42
CA ALA A 96 1.31 11.42 -26.06
C ALA A 96 0.40 10.90 -24.93
N ASP A 97 0.67 11.36 -23.71
CA ASP A 97 -0.18 11.10 -22.54
C ASP A 97 -0.70 12.43 -21.97
N ARG A 98 -1.98 12.69 -22.20
CA ARG A 98 -2.67 13.92 -21.76
C ARG A 98 -2.94 13.96 -20.26
N ARG A 99 -2.72 12.85 -19.54
CA ARG A 99 -2.91 12.72 -18.09
C ARG A 99 -1.69 13.30 -17.35
N LEU A 100 -0.55 13.42 -18.04
CA LEU A 100 0.66 14.05 -17.52
C LEU A 100 0.64 15.58 -17.71
N ALA A 101 1.15 16.32 -16.72
CA ALA A 101 1.26 17.79 -16.80
C ALA A 101 2.08 18.29 -18.01
N GLY A 102 2.97 17.45 -18.55
CA GLY A 102 3.78 17.74 -19.74
C GLY A 102 3.23 17.16 -21.06
N GLY A 103 2.17 16.35 -21.03
CA GLY A 103 1.55 15.78 -22.24
C GLY A 103 2.38 14.75 -23.00
N TYR A 104 3.58 14.42 -22.53
CA TYR A 104 4.57 13.63 -23.27
C TYR A 104 5.36 12.67 -22.37
N GLU A 105 5.49 11.42 -22.79
CA GLU A 105 6.24 10.37 -22.12
C GLU A 105 7.47 9.98 -22.96
N ASN A 106 8.66 10.08 -22.38
CA ASN A 106 9.92 9.85 -23.10
C ASN A 106 10.13 8.37 -23.47
N VAL A 107 9.55 7.45 -22.68
CA VAL A 107 9.59 6.00 -22.89
C VAL A 107 8.20 5.48 -22.52
N PRO A 108 7.32 5.23 -23.51
CA PRO A 108 5.93 4.92 -23.21
C PRO A 108 5.75 3.54 -22.58
N THR A 109 5.03 3.51 -21.46
CA THR A 109 4.55 2.28 -20.81
C THR A 109 3.03 2.29 -20.76
N ASP A 110 2.38 1.11 -20.71
CA ASP A 110 0.94 1.03 -20.45
C ASP A 110 0.70 1.05 -18.95
N ASP A 111 0.36 2.21 -18.39
CA ASP A 111 0.34 2.42 -16.95
C ASP A 111 -0.78 3.33 -16.45
N ILE A 112 -0.90 3.33 -15.12
CA ILE A 112 -1.71 4.24 -14.33
C ILE A 112 -0.81 4.77 -13.21
N HIS A 113 -0.69 6.09 -13.13
CA HIS A 113 0.01 6.76 -12.04
C HIS A 113 -0.83 6.73 -10.76
N MET A 114 -0.18 6.60 -9.60
CA MET A 114 -0.85 6.61 -8.29
C MET A 114 -1.68 7.88 -8.05
N THR A 115 -1.27 9.01 -8.66
CA THR A 115 -2.01 10.29 -8.62
C THR A 115 -3.38 10.23 -9.28
N GLN A 116 -3.62 9.27 -10.17
CA GLN A 116 -4.87 9.12 -10.89
C GLN A 116 -5.90 8.31 -10.10
N VAL A 117 -5.45 7.57 -9.09
CA VAL A 117 -6.28 6.75 -8.20
C VAL A 117 -6.25 7.28 -6.77
N ASP A 118 -5.90 8.56 -6.58
CA ASP A 118 -5.80 9.24 -5.29
C ASP A 118 -4.93 8.50 -4.25
N TYR A 119 -3.94 7.75 -4.72
CA TYR A 119 -3.04 6.93 -3.91
C TYR A 119 -1.67 7.60 -3.72
N ASN A 120 -1.66 8.93 -3.76
CA ASN A 120 -0.46 9.77 -3.83
C ASN A 120 -0.39 10.81 -2.72
N GLU A 121 -0.82 10.49 -1.51
CA GLU A 121 -0.57 11.28 -0.30
C GLU A 121 -0.25 10.34 0.84
#